data_AF-A0A1F5FXL5-F1
#
_entry.id   AF-A0A1F5FXL5-F1
#
_cell.length_a   1.000
_cell.length_b   1.000
_cell.length_c   1.000
_cell.angle_alpha   90.00
_cell.angle_beta   90.00
_cell.angle_gamma   90.00
#
_symmetry.space_group_name_H-M   'P 1'
#
loop_
_entity.id
_entity.type
_entity.pdbx_description
1 polymer ?
#
loop_
_entity_poly.entity_id
_entity_poly.type
_entity_poly.pdbx_seq_one_letter_code
_entity_poly.pdbx_strand_id
1 'polypeptide(L)'
;MKAHLIGILILTVIILVVSGFGINIAGSPTENRNVRYDKVRLRDLSTISTAVNSYYQDKYELPASLSQLATERVKTGTFYLKKQPKDPKTKSNYGYRAINTTSYELCATFDTSSEDIAQRKTGITESMSDYDSYYTIDESHPKGRYCFTKKTPYVEKPRVPVSDYNYEEDLRNYEEQYRQSSPSAF
;
A
#
# COMPACT_ATOMS: atom_id res chain seq x y z
N MET A 1 -11.99 -4.92 -62.74
CA MET A 1 -11.07 -3.95 -62.09
C MET A 1 -11.78 -3.03 -61.08
N LYS A 2 -12.80 -2.25 -61.45
CA LYS A 2 -13.49 -1.32 -60.53
C LYS A 2 -14.20 -1.98 -59.32
N ALA A 3 -14.85 -3.14 -59.52
CA ALA A 3 -15.54 -3.86 -58.44
C ALA A 3 -14.59 -4.37 -57.34
N HIS A 4 -13.37 -4.79 -57.69
CA HIS A 4 -12.36 -5.20 -56.72
C HIS A 4 -11.81 -4.01 -55.93
N LEU A 5 -11.67 -2.84 -56.57
CA LEU A 5 -11.24 -1.60 -55.88
C LEU A 5 -12.29 -1.12 -54.87
N ILE A 6 -13.58 -1.20 -55.22
CA ILE A 6 -14.69 -0.89 -54.30
C ILE A 6 -14.69 -1.88 -53.12
N GLY A 7 -14.51 -3.17 -53.39
CA GLY A 7 -14.40 -4.20 -52.35
C GLY A 7 -13.25 -3.96 -51.38
N ILE A 8 -12.05 -3.64 -51.89
CA ILE A 8 -10.89 -3.30 -51.06
C ILE A 8 -11.16 -2.06 -50.20
N LEU A 9 -11.78 -1.03 -50.77
CA LEU A 9 -12.07 0.22 -50.05
C LEU A 9 -13.10 0.02 -48.92
N ILE A 10 -14.12 -0.83 -49.13
CA ILE A 10 -15.07 -1.17 -48.07
C ILE A 10 -14.35 -1.94 -46.95
N LEU A 11 -13.49 -2.90 -47.31
CA LEU A 11 -12.77 -3.72 -46.34
C LEU A 11 -11.78 -2.91 -45.50
N THR A 12 -11.07 -1.94 -46.10
CA THR A 12 -10.17 -1.04 -45.35
C THR A 12 -10.94 -0.14 -44.39
N VAL A 13 -12.09 0.40 -44.81
CA VAL A 13 -12.96 1.20 -43.92
C VAL A 13 -13.46 0.37 -42.74
N ILE A 14 -13.89 -0.88 -42.98
CA ILE A 14 -14.32 -1.78 -41.91
C ILE A 14 -13.18 -2.04 -40.91
N ILE A 15 -11.97 -2.33 -41.40
CA ILE A 15 -10.80 -2.57 -40.53
C ILE A 15 -10.48 -1.33 -39.69
N LEU A 16 -10.55 -0.13 -40.25
CA LEU A 16 -10.30 1.12 -39.52
C LEU A 16 -11.36 1.38 -38.45
N VAL A 17 -12.64 1.17 -38.76
CA VAL A 17 -13.74 1.33 -37.79
C VAL A 17 -13.60 0.32 -36.64
N VAL A 18 -13.36 -0.95 -36.95
CA VAL A 18 -13.19 -2.01 -35.94
C VAL A 18 -11.96 -1.75 -35.07
N SER A 19 -10.83 -1.34 -35.67
CA SER A 19 -9.60 -1.05 -34.93
C SER A 19 -9.77 0.19 -34.05
N GLY A 20 -10.40 1.25 -34.56
CA GLY A 20 -10.69 2.46 -33.79
C GLY A 20 -11.63 2.19 -32.62
N PHE A 21 -12.68 1.40 -32.83
CA PHE A 21 -13.61 1.01 -31.77
C PHE A 21 -12.95 0.11 -30.73
N GLY A 22 -12.10 -0.83 -31.16
CA GLY A 22 -11.33 -1.69 -30.25
C GLY A 22 -10.39 -0.91 -29.33
N ILE A 23 -9.74 0.14 -29.82
CA ILE A 23 -8.86 1.01 -29.02
C ILE A 23 -9.67 1.83 -27.99
N ASN A 24 -10.89 2.26 -28.34
CA ASN A 24 -11.75 2.98 -27.40
C ASN A 24 -12.22 2.09 -26.23
N ILE A 25 -12.48 0.81 -26.49
CA ILE A 25 -12.91 -0.14 -25.45
C ILE A 25 -11.71 -0.61 -24.60
N ALA A 26 -10.59 -0.96 -25.23
CA ALA A 26 -9.42 -1.50 -24.53
C ALA A 26 -8.54 -0.42 -23.86
N GLY A 27 -8.79 0.86 -24.16
CA GLY A 27 -7.95 1.98 -23.75
C GLY A 27 -6.66 2.10 -24.58
N SER A 28 -6.05 3.28 -24.55
CA SER A 28 -4.83 3.54 -25.31
C SER A 28 -3.58 2.88 -24.69
N PRO A 29 -2.51 2.59 -25.45
CA PRO A 29 -1.24 2.10 -24.89
C PRO A 29 -0.67 3.02 -23.80
N THR A 30 -0.84 4.32 -23.95
CA THR A 30 -0.44 5.35 -22.98
C THR A 30 -1.19 5.24 -21.66
N GLU A 31 -2.48 4.98 -21.72
CA GLU A 31 -3.36 4.84 -20.57
C GLU A 31 -3.09 3.56 -19.80
N ASN A 32 -2.92 2.45 -20.50
CA ASN A 32 -2.49 1.18 -19.91
C ASN A 32 -1.12 1.30 -19.22
N ARG A 33 -0.20 2.09 -19.78
CA ARG A 33 1.09 2.40 -19.13
C ARG A 33 0.92 3.24 -17.86
N ASN A 34 0.02 4.21 -17.86
CA ASN A 34 -0.29 5.03 -16.68
C ASN A 34 -0.87 4.16 -15.55
N VAL A 35 -1.82 3.27 -15.85
CA VAL A 35 -2.37 2.31 -14.87
C VAL A 35 -1.27 1.44 -14.26
N ARG A 36 -0.32 0.94 -15.08
CA ARG A 36 0.83 0.17 -14.58
C ARG A 36 1.71 0.98 -13.63
N TYR A 37 1.91 2.26 -13.90
CA TYR A 37 2.65 3.13 -12.99
C TYR A 37 1.90 3.38 -11.68
N ASP A 38 0.59 3.59 -11.73
CA ASP A 38 -0.24 3.75 -10.53
C ASP A 38 -0.19 2.49 -9.65
N LYS A 39 -0.24 1.29 -10.24
CA LYS A 39 -0.04 0.03 -9.51
C LYS A 39 1.32 -0.07 -8.82
N VAL A 40 2.39 0.35 -9.51
CA VAL A 40 3.73 0.38 -8.91
C VAL A 40 3.79 1.39 -7.76
N ARG A 41 3.14 2.56 -7.90
CA ARG A 41 3.05 3.57 -6.82
C ARG A 41 2.36 2.98 -5.59
N LEU A 42 1.19 2.35 -5.75
CA LEU A 42 0.47 1.71 -4.65
C LEU A 42 1.33 0.65 -3.93
N ARG A 43 2.02 -0.20 -4.69
CA ARG A 43 2.94 -1.20 -4.12
C ARG A 43 4.09 -0.58 -3.34
N ASP A 44 4.71 0.45 -3.89
CA ASP A 44 5.80 1.15 -3.25
C ASP A 44 5.33 1.84 -1.96
N LEU A 45 4.16 2.50 -1.98
CA LEU A 45 3.55 3.09 -0.78
C LEU A 45 3.26 2.02 0.28
N SER A 46 2.73 0.86 -0.10
CA SER A 46 2.49 -0.24 0.86
C SER A 46 3.80 -0.77 1.45
N THR A 47 4.85 -0.87 0.64
CA THR A 47 6.19 -1.24 1.13
C THR A 47 6.69 -0.24 2.17
N ILE A 48 6.50 1.05 1.92
CA ILE A 48 6.87 2.11 2.86
C ILE A 48 6.03 2.03 4.15
N SER A 49 4.71 1.85 4.02
CA SER A 49 3.78 1.69 5.15
C SER A 49 4.20 0.54 6.07
N THR A 50 4.54 -0.62 5.50
CA THR A 50 5.06 -1.77 6.27
C THR A 50 6.34 -1.41 7.03
N ALA A 51 7.30 -0.74 6.37
CA ALA A 51 8.55 -0.33 7.02
C ALA A 51 8.31 0.68 8.16
N VAL A 52 7.40 1.65 7.97
CA VAL A 52 7.00 2.59 9.03
C VAL A 52 6.37 1.86 10.22
N ASN A 53 5.49 0.89 9.96
CA ASN A 53 4.84 0.12 11.02
C ASN A 53 5.85 -0.73 11.81
N SER A 54 6.80 -1.38 11.13
CA SER A 54 7.87 -2.13 11.80
C SER A 54 8.78 -1.21 12.63
N TYR A 55 9.15 -0.05 12.10
CA TYR A 55 9.91 0.96 12.85
C TYR A 55 9.15 1.40 14.11
N TYR A 56 7.85 1.69 13.97
CA TYR A 56 7.01 2.09 15.09
C TYR A 56 6.89 0.99 16.15
N GLN A 57 6.79 -0.28 15.75
CA GLN A 57 6.77 -1.41 16.70
C GLN A 57 8.05 -1.54 17.51
N ASP A 58 9.20 -1.24 16.90
CA ASP A 58 10.50 -1.36 17.55
C ASP A 58 10.88 -0.13 18.40
N LYS A 59 10.51 1.06 17.94
CA LYS A 59 10.94 2.35 18.50
C LYS A 59 9.85 3.07 19.28
N TYR A 60 8.60 2.65 19.10
CA TYR A 60 7.42 3.25 19.69
C TYR A 60 7.22 4.74 19.36
N GLU A 61 7.74 5.15 18.21
CA GLU A 61 7.62 6.48 17.62
C GLU A 61 7.66 6.38 16.10
N LEU A 62 7.14 7.39 15.41
CA LEU A 62 7.20 7.46 13.95
C LEU A 62 8.61 7.88 13.50
N PRO A 63 9.08 7.38 12.35
CA PRO A 63 10.34 7.85 11.78
C PRO A 63 10.24 9.33 11.41
N ALA A 64 11.30 10.11 11.65
CA ALA A 64 11.36 11.51 11.27
C ALA A 64 11.34 11.71 9.75
N SER A 65 11.81 10.71 8.98
CA SER A 65 11.79 10.71 7.52
C SER A 65 11.87 9.30 6.94
N LEU A 66 11.51 9.15 5.66
CA LEU A 66 11.68 7.87 4.95
C LEU A 66 13.15 7.46 4.80
N SER A 67 14.09 8.40 4.82
CA SER A 67 15.51 8.10 4.71
C SER A 67 16.04 7.42 5.97
N GLN A 68 15.47 7.72 7.14
CA GLN A 68 15.81 7.07 8.41
C GLN A 68 15.56 5.56 8.36
N LEU A 69 14.49 5.13 7.68
CA LEU A 69 14.16 3.72 7.48
C LEU A 69 15.21 2.96 6.64
N ALA A 70 15.98 3.68 5.82
CA ALA A 70 17.04 3.10 5.00
C ALA A 70 18.40 3.03 5.71
N THR A 71 18.59 3.80 6.79
CA THR A 71 19.84 3.84 7.54
C THR A 71 19.77 3.02 8.83
N GLU A 72 18.58 2.91 9.43
CA GLU A 72 18.38 2.16 10.66
C GLU A 72 18.04 0.69 10.42
N ARG A 73 18.39 -0.13 11.42
CA ARG A 73 18.21 -1.57 11.39
C ARG A 73 17.12 -2.02 12.36
N VAL A 74 16.36 -3.02 11.92
CA VAL A 74 15.49 -3.84 12.76
C VAL A 74 16.37 -4.61 13.75
N LYS A 75 15.81 -5.06 14.87
CA LYS A 75 16.55 -5.79 15.93
C LYS A 75 17.32 -7.01 15.41
N THR A 76 16.87 -7.63 14.32
CA THR A 76 17.52 -8.78 13.66
C THR A 76 18.72 -8.40 12.78
N GLY A 77 19.08 -7.12 12.68
CA GLY A 77 20.25 -6.63 11.94
C GLY A 77 19.99 -6.29 10.46
N THR A 78 18.77 -6.47 9.96
CA THR A 78 18.38 -6.04 8.60
C THR A 78 17.91 -4.58 8.60
N PHE A 79 17.90 -3.89 7.46
CA PHE A 79 17.34 -2.52 7.36
C PHE A 79 15.80 -2.58 7.31
N TYR A 80 15.10 -1.60 7.92
CA TYR A 80 13.63 -1.49 7.79
C TYR A 80 13.21 -1.33 6.33
N LEU A 81 14.01 -0.61 5.55
CA LEU A 81 13.80 -0.42 4.13
C LEU A 81 15.14 -0.53 3.38
N LYS A 82 15.34 -1.60 2.61
CA LYS A 82 16.60 -1.83 1.87
C LYS A 82 17.02 -0.64 1.00
N LYS A 83 16.04 0.01 0.36
CA LYS A 83 16.21 1.20 -0.46
C LYS A 83 14.89 1.94 -0.53
N GLN A 84 14.93 3.27 -0.43
CA GLN A 84 13.75 4.10 -0.61
C GLN A 84 13.20 3.97 -2.05
N PRO A 85 11.96 3.49 -2.23
CA PRO A 85 11.31 3.45 -3.53
C PRO A 85 11.16 4.86 -4.12
N LYS A 86 11.17 4.93 -5.44
CA LYS A 86 11.04 6.18 -6.21
C LYS A 86 9.96 6.00 -7.26
N ASP A 87 9.23 7.08 -7.52
CA ASP A 87 8.16 7.10 -8.51
C ASP A 87 8.67 6.55 -9.86
N PRO A 88 7.96 5.57 -10.47
CA PRO A 88 8.47 4.86 -11.64
C PRO A 88 8.59 5.74 -12.88
N LYS A 89 7.83 6.84 -12.95
CA LYS A 89 7.76 7.77 -14.08
C LYS A 89 8.70 8.97 -13.89
N THR A 90 8.65 9.61 -12.73
CA THR A 90 9.36 10.87 -12.42
C THR A 90 10.68 10.65 -11.68
N LYS A 91 10.91 9.45 -11.13
CA LYS A 91 12.07 9.12 -10.28
C LYS A 91 12.19 9.98 -9.01
N SER A 92 11.12 10.69 -8.66
CA SER A 92 11.04 11.49 -7.44
C SER A 92 10.71 10.63 -6.22
N ASN A 93 11.04 11.12 -5.03
CA ASN A 93 10.67 10.46 -3.79
C ASN A 93 9.17 10.59 -3.52
N TYR A 94 8.58 9.58 -2.89
CA TYR A 94 7.23 9.66 -2.36
C TYR A 94 7.15 10.64 -1.18
N GLY A 95 5.96 11.24 -0.99
CA GLY A 95 5.72 12.15 0.13
C GLY A 95 5.48 11.37 1.42
N TYR A 96 6.02 11.87 2.53
CA TYR A 96 5.78 11.34 3.88
C TYR A 96 5.66 12.49 4.86
N ARG A 97 4.71 12.37 5.80
CA ARG A 97 4.55 13.33 6.89
C ARG A 97 3.96 12.65 8.11
N ALA A 98 4.62 12.74 9.26
CA ALA A 98 3.99 12.42 10.54
C ALA A 98 2.95 13.49 10.88
N ILE A 99 1.72 13.09 11.20
CA ILE A 99 0.62 13.98 11.60
C ILE A 99 0.60 14.12 13.12
N ASN A 100 0.73 13.00 13.83
CA ASN A 100 0.77 12.93 15.29
C ASN A 100 1.61 11.72 15.70
N THR A 101 1.53 11.31 16.97
CA THR A 101 2.35 10.21 17.52
C THR A 101 2.08 8.83 16.89
N THR A 102 0.92 8.60 16.28
CA THR A 102 0.50 7.28 15.76
C THR A 102 -0.06 7.34 14.34
N SER A 103 -0.09 8.51 13.71
CA SER A 103 -0.70 8.71 12.38
C SER A 103 0.22 9.50 11.46
N TYR A 104 0.24 9.11 10.20
CA TYR A 104 1.10 9.68 9.16
C TYR A 104 0.41 9.66 7.79
N GLU A 105 0.97 10.40 6.85
CA GLU A 105 0.54 10.43 5.46
C GLU A 105 1.60 9.86 4.52
N LEU A 106 1.13 9.21 3.47
CA LEU A 106 1.93 8.78 2.33
C LEU A 106 1.33 9.31 1.04
N CYS A 107 2.12 10.06 0.27
CA CYS A 107 1.63 10.77 -0.91
C CYS A 107 2.29 10.29 -2.20
N ALA A 108 1.49 10.19 -3.26
CA ALA A 108 1.94 9.98 -4.64
C ALA A 108 1.13 10.86 -5.60
N THR A 109 1.56 10.92 -6.86
CA THR A 109 0.80 11.57 -7.94
C THR A 109 0.35 10.52 -8.92
N PHE A 110 -0.95 10.24 -8.97
CA PHE A 110 -1.53 9.21 -9.83
C PHE A 110 -1.88 9.76 -11.21
N ASP A 111 -1.67 8.97 -12.26
CA ASP A 111 -1.98 9.36 -13.63
C ASP A 111 -3.42 9.02 -14.03
N THR A 112 -4.08 8.14 -13.26
CA THR A 112 -5.48 7.70 -13.42
C THR A 112 -6.23 7.76 -12.09
N SER A 113 -7.56 7.67 -12.11
CA SER A 113 -8.37 7.44 -10.91
C SER A 113 -8.66 5.95 -10.76
N SER A 114 -8.82 5.47 -9.52
CA SER A 114 -9.25 4.10 -9.25
C SER A 114 -10.64 3.80 -9.84
N GLU A 115 -11.52 4.79 -9.87
CA GLU A 115 -12.86 4.71 -10.47
C GLU A 115 -12.80 4.49 -11.99
N ASP A 116 -11.97 5.25 -12.72
CA ASP A 116 -11.79 5.08 -14.17
C ASP A 116 -11.24 3.68 -14.48
N ILE A 117 -10.35 3.16 -13.63
CA ILE A 117 -9.81 1.79 -13.76
C ILE A 117 -10.92 0.76 -13.57
N ALA A 118 -11.77 0.93 -12.56
CA ALA A 118 -12.87 0.01 -12.28
C ALA A 118 -13.88 -0.01 -13.45
N GLN A 119 -14.26 1.16 -13.97
CA GLN A 119 -15.19 1.28 -15.09
C GLN A 119 -14.64 0.67 -16.40
N ARG A 120 -13.32 0.73 -16.65
CA ARG A 120 -12.71 0.06 -17.82
C ARG A 120 -12.72 -1.46 -17.72
N LYS A 121 -12.77 -2.03 -16.50
CA LYS A 121 -12.83 -3.49 -16.30
C LYS A 121 -14.24 -4.06 -16.47
N THR A 122 -15.28 -3.22 -16.36
CA THR A 122 -16.69 -3.68 -16.41
C THR A 122 -17.19 -3.84 -17.85
N GLY A 123 -16.64 -4.82 -18.54
CA GLY A 123 -17.40 -5.71 -19.45
C GLY A 123 -17.74 -7.05 -18.79
N ILE A 124 -17.23 -7.28 -17.57
CA ILE A 124 -17.65 -8.34 -16.65
C ILE A 124 -17.96 -7.61 -15.35
N THR A 125 -19.24 -7.52 -15.00
CA THR A 125 -19.68 -7.07 -13.68
C THR A 125 -19.38 -8.17 -12.68
N GLU A 126 -18.12 -8.31 -12.29
CA GLU A 126 -17.81 -8.88 -11.00
C GLU A 126 -17.44 -7.71 -10.10
N SER A 127 -18.44 -7.34 -9.29
CA SER A 127 -18.26 -6.82 -7.95
C SER A 127 -16.86 -7.16 -7.44
N MET A 128 -15.99 -6.17 -7.33
CA MET A 128 -14.76 -6.24 -6.52
C MET A 128 -15.18 -6.28 -5.04
N SER A 129 -15.95 -7.31 -4.68
CA SER A 129 -16.17 -7.72 -3.31
C SER A 129 -15.09 -8.73 -2.97
N ASP A 130 -14.20 -8.29 -2.09
CA ASP A 130 -13.85 -9.07 -0.90
C ASP A 130 -12.84 -10.22 -1.06
N TYR A 131 -12.02 -10.22 -2.11
CA TYR A 131 -10.94 -11.19 -2.22
C TYR A 131 -9.67 -10.57 -2.81
N ASP A 132 -8.61 -10.60 -2.01
CA ASP A 132 -7.22 -10.24 -2.35
C ASP A 132 -6.75 -8.80 -2.06
N SER A 133 -7.03 -8.29 -0.85
CA SER A 133 -6.30 -7.12 -0.31
C SER A 133 -4.90 -7.53 0.20
N TYR A 134 -3.99 -7.88 -0.72
CA TYR A 134 -2.57 -8.10 -0.41
C TYR A 134 -1.85 -6.79 0.01
N TYR A 135 -2.46 -5.63 -0.24
CA TYR A 135 -1.93 -4.33 0.11
C TYR A 135 -2.49 -3.80 1.43
N THR A 136 -1.62 -3.17 2.23
CA THR A 136 -2.01 -2.53 3.50
C THR A 136 -2.65 -1.16 3.31
N ILE A 137 -2.83 -0.71 2.06
CA ILE A 137 -3.32 0.62 1.70
C ILE A 137 -4.57 0.45 0.84
N ASP A 138 -5.60 1.24 1.14
CA ASP A 138 -6.76 1.39 0.26
C ASP A 138 -6.29 1.78 -1.14
N GLU A 139 -6.71 1.02 -2.16
CA GLU A 139 -6.33 1.30 -3.55
C GLU A 139 -7.14 2.47 -4.14
N SER A 140 -8.13 2.98 -3.42
CA SER A 140 -8.96 4.10 -3.88
C SER A 140 -8.19 5.42 -3.90
N HIS A 141 -8.09 6.04 -5.07
CA HIS A 141 -7.46 7.34 -5.25
C HIS A 141 -8.04 8.13 -6.42
N PRO A 142 -8.10 9.47 -6.33
CA PRO A 142 -8.35 10.31 -7.48
C PRO A 142 -7.12 10.33 -8.41
N LYS A 143 -7.32 10.84 -9.63
CA LYS A 143 -6.21 11.24 -10.49
C LYS A 143 -5.52 12.47 -9.89
N GLY A 144 -4.19 12.51 -9.98
CA GLY A 144 -3.37 13.60 -9.47
C GLY A 144 -2.74 13.31 -8.11
N ARG A 145 -2.29 14.37 -7.43
CA ARG A 145 -1.63 14.23 -6.12
C ARG A 145 -2.65 13.81 -5.06
N TYR A 146 -2.37 12.71 -4.37
CA TYR A 146 -3.19 12.19 -3.28
C TYR A 146 -2.32 11.67 -2.14
N CYS A 147 -2.82 11.81 -0.91
CA CYS A 147 -2.14 11.40 0.32
C CYS A 147 -3.05 10.46 1.11
N PHE A 148 -2.56 9.26 1.39
CA PHE A 148 -3.24 8.29 2.23
C PHE A 148 -2.87 8.54 3.69
N THR A 149 -3.86 8.77 4.54
CA THR A 149 -3.67 8.79 5.99
C THR A 149 -3.63 7.35 6.52
N LYS A 150 -2.54 7.02 7.22
CA LYS A 150 -2.33 5.71 7.84
C LYS A 150 -2.18 5.90 9.35
N LYS A 151 -2.71 4.93 10.10
CA LYS A 151 -2.49 4.79 11.53
C LYS A 151 -1.58 3.60 11.77
N THR A 152 -0.62 3.74 12.67
CA THR A 152 0.23 2.63 13.10
C THR A 152 -0.61 1.59 13.83
N PRO A 153 -0.18 0.32 13.85
CA PRO A 153 -0.79 -0.67 14.73
C PRO A 153 -0.70 -0.22 16.19
N TYR A 154 -1.66 -0.67 17.01
CA TYR A 154 -1.53 -0.53 18.46
C TYR A 154 -0.36 -1.40 18.93
N VAL A 155 0.52 -0.82 19.74
CA VAL A 155 1.65 -1.52 20.35
C VAL A 155 1.66 -1.13 21.83
N GLU A 156 1.49 -2.11 22.71
CA GLU A 156 1.60 -1.89 24.14
C GLU A 156 3.07 -1.63 24.48
N LYS A 157 3.38 -0.42 24.96
CA LYS A 157 4.74 -0.11 25.43
C LYS A 157 4.96 -0.84 26.76
N PRO A 158 6.05 -1.60 26.93
CA PRO A 158 6.39 -2.18 28.23
C PRO A 158 6.46 -1.07 29.28
N ARG A 159 5.81 -1.28 30.43
CA ARG A 159 5.78 -0.29 31.53
C ARG A 159 7.13 -0.18 32.23
N VAL A 160 7.97 -1.21 32.10
CA VAL A 160 9.28 -1.36 32.72
C VAL A 160 10.27 -1.80 31.63
N PRO A 161 11.51 -1.29 31.60
CA PRO A 161 12.54 -1.80 30.69
C PRO A 161 12.72 -3.31 30.84
N VAL A 162 12.90 -4.02 29.72
CA VAL A 162 13.07 -5.50 29.72
C VAL A 162 14.27 -5.93 30.59
N SER A 163 15.31 -5.10 30.69
CA SER A 163 16.48 -5.34 31.54
C SER A 163 16.16 -5.42 33.03
N ASP A 164 15.04 -4.83 33.44
CA ASP A 164 14.68 -4.66 34.83
C ASP A 164 13.58 -5.66 35.24
N TYR A 165 13.18 -6.56 34.33
CA TYR A 165 12.29 -7.68 34.66
C TYR A 165 13.05 -8.72 35.48
N ASN A 166 12.64 -8.90 36.73
CA ASN A 166 13.05 -10.03 37.54
C ASN A 166 11.97 -11.12 37.44
N TYR A 167 12.07 -11.96 36.40
CA TYR A 167 11.07 -12.99 36.11
C TYR A 167 10.73 -13.89 37.31
N GLU A 168 11.73 -14.23 38.13
CA GLU A 168 11.52 -15.06 39.32
C GLU A 168 10.69 -14.34 40.39
N GLU A 169 10.93 -13.05 40.59
CA GLU A 169 10.18 -12.24 41.56
C GLU A 169 8.77 -11.94 41.06
N ASP A 170 8.61 -11.62 39.78
CA ASP A 170 7.31 -11.39 39.16
C ASP A 170 6.43 -12.66 39.19
N LEU A 171 7.02 -13.83 38.93
CA LEU A 171 6.32 -15.12 39.04
C LEU A 171 5.90 -15.42 40.48
N ARG A 172 6.79 -15.20 41.45
CA ARG A 172 6.46 -15.34 42.88
C ARG A 172 5.30 -14.44 43.29
N ASN A 173 5.35 -13.17 42.89
CA ASN A 173 4.30 -12.20 43.20
C ASN A 173 2.96 -12.59 42.55
N TYR A 174 3.00 -13.10 41.31
CA TYR A 174 1.81 -13.59 40.61
C TYR A 174 1.20 -14.83 41.30
N GLU A 175 2.01 -15.79 41.70
CA GLU A 175 1.55 -17.00 42.40
C GLU A 175 0.95 -16.67 43.78
N GLU A 176 1.55 -15.73 44.52
CA GLU A 176 1.01 -15.24 45.79
C GLU A 176 -0.34 -14.53 45.59
N GLN A 177 -0.44 -13.67 44.58
CA GLN A 177 -1.69 -12.99 44.24
C GLN A 177 -2.78 -13.99 43.79
N TYR A 178 -2.42 -15.00 43.01
CA TYR A 178 -3.35 -16.05 42.58
C TYR A 178 -3.83 -16.89 43.77
N ARG A 179 -2.95 -17.24 44.70
CA ARG A 179 -3.32 -17.95 45.93
C ARG A 179 -4.28 -17.14 46.80
N GLN A 180 -4.09 -15.82 46.87
CA GLN A 180 -4.96 -14.94 47.65
C GLN A 180 -6.32 -14.67 47.00
N SER A 181 -6.40 -14.74 45.66
CA SER A 181 -7.61 -14.42 44.90
C SER A 181 -8.44 -15.65 44.50
N SER A 182 -7.87 -16.85 44.58
CA SER A 182 -8.61 -18.08 44.32
C SER A 182 -9.45 -18.47 45.55
N PRO A 183 -10.80 -18.46 45.48
CA PRO A 183 -11.63 -18.94 46.57
C PRO A 183 -11.30 -20.41 46.80
N SER A 184 -10.99 -20.78 48.03
CA SER A 184 -10.80 -22.19 48.39
C SER A 184 -12.02 -22.98 47.93
N ALA A 185 -11.84 -23.85 46.93
CA ALA A 185 -12.84 -24.83 46.56
C ALA A 185 -13.07 -25.73 47.79
N PHE A 186 -14.16 -25.46 48.49
CA PHE A 186 -14.76 -26.36 49.47
C PHE A 186 -15.52 -27.48 48.75
#